data_AF-F3CI24-F1
#
_entry.id   AF-F3CI24-F1
#
_cell.length_a   1.000
_cell.length_b   1.000
_cell.length_c   1.000
_cell.angle_alpha   90.00
_cell.angle_beta   90.00
_cell.angle_gamma   90.00
#
_symmetry.space_group_name_H-M   'P 1'
#
loop_
_entity.id
_entity.type
_entity.pdbx_description
1 polymer ?
#
loop_
_entity_poly.entity_id
_entity_poly.type
_entity_poly.pdbx_seq_one_letter_code
_entity_poly.pdbx_strand_id
1 'polypeptide(L)' 'ALLKKEEGDEVLVNTPEGEKLWFVNSIVYEQ' A
#
# COMPACT_ATOMS: atom_id res chain seq x y z
N ALA A 1 4.60 -13.77 -3.66
CA ALA A 1 5.57 -12.72 -4.05
C ALA A 1 4.88 -11.38 -3.85
N LEU A 2 5.36 -10.55 -2.91
CA LEU A 2 4.87 -9.19 -2.66
C LEU A 2 5.25 -8.35 -3.88
N LEU A 3 4.39 -8.42 -4.88
CA LEU A 3 4.67 -7.97 -6.24
C LEU A 3 4.69 -6.45 -6.25
N LYS A 4 5.90 -5.88 -6.42
CA LYS A 4 6.15 -4.58 -7.06
C LYS A 4 5.10 -3.49 -6.77
N LYS A 5 4.84 -3.18 -5.51
CA LYS A 5 4.23 -1.89 -5.22
C LYS A 5 5.37 -0.86 -5.25
N GLU A 6 5.13 0.23 -5.95
CA GLU A 6 6.06 1.35 -6.10
C GLU A 6 5.53 2.53 -5.29
N GLU A 7 6.37 3.50 -4.97
CA GLU A 7 5.92 4.75 -4.36
C GLU A 7 4.89 5.42 -5.31
N GLY A 8 3.71 5.75 -4.77
CA GLY A 8 2.57 6.25 -5.55
C GLY A 8 1.53 5.20 -5.93
N ASP A 9 1.75 3.92 -5.62
CA ASP A 9 0.77 2.87 -5.92
C ASP A 9 -0.44 2.91 -4.99
N GLU A 10 -1.61 2.58 -5.55
CA GLU A 10 -2.88 2.57 -4.83
C GLU A 10 -3.10 1.24 -4.09
N VAL A 11 -3.58 1.34 -2.85
CA VAL A 11 -3.84 0.20 -1.97
C VAL A 11 -5.24 0.33 -1.41
N LEU A 12 -6.10 -0.62 -1.77
CA LEU A 12 -7.41 -0.78 -1.16
C LEU A 12 -7.28 -1.63 0.10
N VAL A 13 -7.54 -1.02 1.26
CA VAL A 13 -7.54 -1.68 2.56
C VAL A 13 -8.98 -1.86 3.02
N ASN A 14 -9.36 -3.11 3.23
CA ASN A 14 -10.65 -3.45 3.83
C ASN A 14 -10.55 -3.25 5.34
N THR A 15 -11.14 -2.17 5.84
CA THR A 15 -11.29 -1.95 7.28
C THR A 15 -12.66 -2.45 7.73
N PRO A 16 -12.82 -2.82 9.02
CA PRO A 16 -14.13 -3.22 9.54
C PRO A 16 -15.21 -2.11 9.43
N GLU A 17 -14.81 -0.85 9.23
CA GLU A 17 -15.70 0.29 8.99
C GLU A 17 -15.97 0.56 7.49
N GLY A 18 -15.33 -0.19 6.58
CA GLY A 18 -15.48 -0.06 5.12
C GLY A 18 -14.16 -0.11 4.34
N GLU A 19 -14.27 -0.03 3.02
CA GLU A 19 -13.13 -0.01 2.11
C GLU A 19 -12.45 1.37 2.12
N LYS A 20 -11.12 1.41 2.34
CA LYS A 20 -10.34 2.65 2.29
C LYS A 20 -9.26 2.57 1.22
N LEU A 21 -9.16 3.61 0.39
CA LEU A 21 -8.11 3.75 -0.61
C LEU A 21 -6.94 4.55 -0.03
N TRP A 22 -5.75 3.97 -0.06
CA TRP A 22 -4.50 4.52 0.45
C TRP A 22 -3.45 4.56 -0.67
N PHE A 23 -2.48 5.47 -0.54
CA PHE A 23 -1.36 5.57 -1.48
C PHE A 23 -0.07 5.21 -0.78
N VAL A 24 0.78 4.43 -1.44
CA VAL A 24 2.12 4.11 -0.92
C VAL A 24 2.95 5.38 -0.95
N ASN A 25 3.27 5.94 0.23
CA ASN A 25 4.05 7.18 0.31
C ASN A 25 5.54 6.93 0.09
N SER A 26 6.12 5.98 0.82
CA SER A 26 7.50 5.57 0.65
C SER A 26 7.71 4.10 0.99
N ILE A 27 8.67 3.46 0.33
CA ILE A 27 9.07 2.07 0.57
C ILE A 27 10.55 2.05 0.92
N VAL A 28 10.88 1.61 2.13
CA VAL A 28 12.26 1.51 2.61
C VAL A 28 12.58 0.05 2.87
N TYR A 29 13.66 -0.45 2.28
CA TYR A 29 14.19 -1.77 2.55
C TYR A 29 15.38 -1.61 3.50
N GLU A 30 15.33 -2.27 4.65
CA GLU A 30 16.53 -2.45 5.48
C GLU A 30 17.52 -3.33 4.69
N GLN A 31 18.75 -2.84 4.51
CA GLN A 31 19.83 -3.50 3.78
C GLN A 31 20.39 -4.72 4.53
#